data_AF-W5T5I9-F1
#
_entry.id   AF-W5T5I9-F1
#
_cell.length_a   1.000
_cell.length_b   1.000
_cell.length_c   1.000
_cell.angle_alpha   90.00
_cell.angle_beta   90.00
_cell.angle_gamma   90.00
#
_symmetry.space_group_name_H-M   'P 1'
#
loop_
_entity.id
_entity.type
_entity.pdbx_description
1 polymer ?
#
loop_
_entity_poly.entity_id
_entity_poly.type
_entity_poly.pdbx_seq_one_letter_code
_entity_poly.pdbx_strand_id
1 'polypeptide(L)'
;TLVKSIDELAKAIGKKIKDSATELDNQANKNASILAGTFNVVLHVKTKLAQLEKKEGIPENLKVKVTAATAANTSFLNKLKEKNADLGKDGVTDEDAKKAIDRIGKKDGDKGVAELIKLNTAIDELVTAANNAVEAAIKELTAPVKGEKPSQNN
;
A
#
# COMPACT_ATOMS: atom_id res chain seq x y z
N THR A 1 6.10 -0.18 -1.62
CA THR A 1 6.10 -0.07 -3.10
C THR A 1 4.78 -0.46 -3.74
N LEU A 2 4.30 -1.70 -3.63
CA LEU A 2 3.06 -2.14 -4.34
C LEU A 2 1.81 -1.27 -4.09
N VAL A 3 1.58 -0.82 -2.86
CA VAL A 3 0.45 0.09 -2.58
C VAL A 3 0.65 1.46 -3.23
N LYS A 4 1.89 1.98 -3.23
CA LYS A 4 2.23 3.26 -3.87
C LYS A 4 2.17 3.19 -5.40
N SER A 5 2.44 2.03 -6.01
CA SER A 5 2.34 1.90 -7.48
C SER A 5 0.91 2.09 -7.99
N ILE A 6 -0.10 2.00 -7.11
CA ILE A 6 -1.49 2.33 -7.46
C ILE A 6 -1.62 3.82 -7.82
N ASP A 7 -0.79 4.70 -7.26
CA ASP A 7 -0.76 6.12 -7.65
C ASP A 7 -0.28 6.29 -9.10
N GLU A 8 0.67 5.47 -9.54
CA GLU A 8 1.15 5.46 -10.93
C GLU A 8 0.10 4.88 -11.88
N LEU A 9 -0.65 3.86 -11.43
CA LEU A 9 -1.80 3.35 -12.18
C LEU A 9 -2.90 4.41 -12.27
N ALA A 10 -3.19 5.15 -11.19
CA ALA A 10 -4.20 6.20 -11.21
C ALA A 10 -3.89 7.32 -12.24
N LYS A 11 -2.61 7.62 -12.51
CA LYS A 11 -2.20 8.57 -13.56
C LYS A 11 -2.56 8.11 -14.98
N ALA A 12 -2.78 6.81 -15.20
CA ALA A 12 -3.17 6.24 -16.48
C ALA A 12 -4.70 6.09 -16.65
N ILE A 13 -5.51 6.58 -15.70
CA ILE A 13 -6.97 6.65 -15.87
C ILE A 13 -7.32 7.56 -17.05
N GLY A 14 -8.21 7.08 -17.93
CA GLY A 14 -8.64 7.81 -19.11
C GLY A 14 -7.55 7.95 -20.16
N LYS A 15 -6.56 7.04 -20.16
CA LYS A 15 -5.40 7.08 -21.04
C LYS A 15 -5.21 5.79 -21.83
N LYS A 16 -4.50 5.90 -22.94
CA LYS A 16 -3.95 4.80 -23.74
C LYS A 16 -2.49 5.09 -24.09
N ILE A 17 -1.78 4.06 -24.54
CA ILE A 17 -0.44 4.24 -25.10
C ILE A 17 -0.54 5.11 -26.36
N LYS A 18 0.31 6.14 -26.44
CA LYS A 18 0.55 6.93 -27.64
C LYS A 18 1.68 6.27 -28.43
N ASP A 19 1.75 6.54 -29.73
CA ASP A 19 2.96 6.26 -30.50
C ASP A 19 4.06 7.29 -30.17
N SER A 20 4.51 7.26 -28.91
CA SER A 20 5.52 8.13 -28.31
C SER A 20 6.05 7.46 -27.04
N ALA A 21 7.34 7.66 -26.73
CA ALA A 21 7.98 7.10 -25.54
C ALA A 21 7.78 7.94 -24.27
N THR A 22 7.22 9.15 -24.36
CA THR A 22 7.19 10.11 -23.25
C THR A 22 5.79 10.48 -22.76
N GLU A 23 4.74 10.12 -23.49
CA GLU A 23 3.38 10.60 -23.24
C GLU A 23 2.34 9.51 -23.44
N LEU A 24 1.22 9.64 -22.71
CA LEU A 24 0.01 8.87 -22.94
C LEU A 24 -1.00 9.71 -23.72
N ASP A 25 -1.76 9.08 -24.61
CA ASP A 25 -2.86 9.73 -25.31
C ASP A 25 -4.16 9.55 -24.50
N ASN A 26 -5.16 10.37 -24.77
CA ASN A 26 -6.45 10.31 -24.08
C ASN A 26 -7.29 9.14 -24.60
N GLN A 27 -7.93 8.43 -23.68
CA GLN A 27 -8.96 7.44 -23.95
C GLN A 27 -9.94 7.40 -22.77
N ALA A 28 -10.90 8.32 -22.80
CA ALA A 28 -11.86 8.47 -21.71
C ALA A 28 -12.72 7.21 -21.52
N ASN A 29 -13.07 6.94 -20.27
CA ASN A 29 -14.11 6.01 -19.85
C ASN A 29 -13.89 4.56 -20.27
N LYS A 30 -12.64 4.08 -20.30
CA LYS A 30 -12.30 2.68 -20.61
C LYS A 30 -11.41 2.05 -19.55
N ASN A 31 -11.77 2.25 -18.28
CA ASN A 31 -10.89 1.97 -17.15
C ASN A 31 -11.07 0.58 -16.49
N ALA A 32 -11.85 -0.33 -17.09
CA ALA A 32 -12.09 -1.65 -16.50
C ALA A 32 -10.79 -2.45 -16.28
N SER A 33 -9.91 -2.50 -17.29
CA SER A 33 -8.66 -3.28 -17.22
C SER A 33 -7.66 -2.71 -16.21
N ILE A 34 -7.58 -1.38 -16.06
CA ILE A 34 -6.67 -0.77 -15.08
C ILE A 34 -7.14 -1.02 -13.63
N LEU A 35 -8.46 -1.05 -13.42
CA LEU A 35 -9.05 -1.42 -12.13
C LEU A 35 -8.84 -2.91 -11.84
N ALA A 36 -9.00 -3.80 -12.83
CA ALA A 36 -8.67 -5.22 -12.68
C ALA A 36 -7.19 -5.43 -12.33
N GLY A 37 -6.28 -4.70 -13.00
CA GLY A 37 -4.85 -4.70 -12.68
C GLY A 37 -4.57 -4.22 -11.26
N THR A 38 -5.22 -3.13 -10.83
CA THR A 38 -5.11 -2.61 -9.46
C THR A 38 -5.62 -3.63 -8.43
N PHE A 39 -6.78 -4.25 -8.68
CA PHE A 39 -7.32 -5.30 -7.83
C PHE A 39 -6.34 -6.47 -7.68
N ASN A 40 -5.70 -6.90 -8.77
CA ASN A 40 -4.70 -7.96 -8.75
C ASN A 40 -3.44 -7.58 -7.95
N VAL A 41 -2.95 -6.33 -8.07
CA VAL A 41 -1.84 -5.82 -7.24
C VAL A 41 -2.21 -5.90 -5.75
N VAL A 42 -3.42 -5.51 -5.39
CA VAL A 42 -3.90 -5.52 -3.99
C VAL A 42 -4.13 -6.94 -3.48
N LEU A 43 -4.58 -7.87 -4.31
CA LEU A 43 -4.60 -9.31 -3.98
C LEU A 43 -3.19 -9.83 -3.66
N HIS A 44 -2.19 -9.39 -4.43
CA HIS A 44 -0.81 -9.74 -4.15
C HIS A 44 -0.30 -9.14 -2.83
N VAL A 45 -0.67 -7.88 -2.53
CA VAL A 45 -0.40 -7.26 -1.22
C VAL A 45 -1.03 -8.08 -0.09
N LYS A 46 -2.30 -8.50 -0.23
CA LYS A 46 -2.98 -9.38 0.73
C LYS A 46 -2.15 -10.62 1.04
N THR A 47 -1.67 -11.28 -0.01
CA THR A 47 -0.89 -12.52 0.10
C THR A 47 0.41 -12.28 0.88
N LYS A 48 1.12 -11.20 0.58
CA LYS A 48 2.36 -10.84 1.29
C LYS A 48 2.12 -10.48 2.76
N LEU A 49 1.05 -9.74 3.06
CA LEU A 49 0.68 -9.42 4.44
C LEU A 49 0.34 -10.68 5.24
N ALA A 50 -0.44 -11.60 4.68
CA ALA A 50 -0.74 -12.88 5.33
C ALA A 50 0.51 -13.75 5.58
N GLN A 51 1.53 -13.65 4.72
CA GLN A 51 2.83 -14.28 4.96
C GLN A 51 3.60 -13.60 6.10
N LEU A 52 3.54 -12.27 6.19
CA LEU A 52 4.16 -11.53 7.29
C LEU A 52 3.50 -11.81 8.64
N GLU A 53 2.16 -11.95 8.71
CA GLU A 53 1.45 -12.30 9.95
C GLU A 53 1.93 -13.62 10.55
N LYS A 54 2.27 -14.58 9.68
CA LYS A 54 2.72 -15.92 10.06
C LYS A 54 4.23 -16.01 10.30
N LYS A 55 4.96 -14.92 10.07
CA LYS A 55 6.42 -14.96 10.14
C LYS A 55 6.89 -14.96 11.60
N GLU A 56 7.64 -15.99 11.95
CA GLU A 56 8.30 -16.10 13.24
C GLU A 56 9.38 -15.03 13.41
N GLY A 57 9.67 -14.68 14.67
CA GLY A 57 10.69 -13.70 15.01
C GLY A 57 10.31 -12.24 14.77
N ILE A 58 9.09 -11.95 14.30
CA ILE A 58 8.59 -10.57 14.22
C ILE A 58 8.12 -10.11 15.61
N PRO A 59 8.65 -8.98 16.14
CA PRO A 59 8.19 -8.35 17.36
C PRO A 59 6.68 -8.05 17.37
N GLU A 60 6.04 -8.13 18.54
CA GLU A 60 4.59 -7.98 18.68
C GLU A 60 4.07 -6.64 18.16
N ASN A 61 4.80 -5.54 18.40
CA ASN A 61 4.42 -4.22 17.90
C ASN A 61 4.36 -4.16 16.36
N LEU A 62 5.24 -4.90 15.66
CA LEU A 62 5.20 -5.02 14.20
C LEU A 62 4.05 -5.92 13.77
N LYS A 63 3.78 -7.04 14.47
CA LYS A 63 2.64 -7.90 14.17
C LYS A 63 1.31 -7.14 14.22
N VAL A 64 1.10 -6.31 15.23
CA VAL A 64 -0.10 -5.45 15.32
C VAL A 64 -0.25 -4.56 14.09
N LYS A 65 0.84 -3.97 13.59
CA LYS A 65 0.80 -3.13 12.38
C LYS A 65 0.59 -3.94 11.10
N VAL A 66 1.12 -5.16 11.02
CA VAL A 66 0.80 -6.08 9.90
C VAL A 66 -0.69 -6.39 9.90
N THR A 67 -1.28 -6.75 11.03
CA THR A 67 -2.73 -7.03 11.15
C THR A 67 -3.58 -5.82 10.74
N ALA A 68 -3.20 -4.61 11.16
CA ALA A 68 -3.87 -3.38 10.75
C ALA A 68 -3.82 -3.17 9.22
N ALA A 69 -2.65 -3.38 8.60
CA ALA A 69 -2.49 -3.32 7.16
C ALA A 69 -3.31 -4.42 6.44
N THR A 70 -3.37 -5.65 6.98
CA THR A 70 -4.20 -6.75 6.44
C THR A 70 -5.68 -6.41 6.46
N ALA A 71 -6.17 -5.83 7.56
CA ALA A 71 -7.55 -5.39 7.71
C ALA A 71 -7.90 -4.26 6.74
N ALA A 72 -7.03 -3.27 6.58
CA ALA A 72 -7.21 -2.18 5.61
C ALA A 72 -7.19 -2.71 4.17
N ASN A 73 -6.28 -3.63 3.84
CA ASN A 73 -6.21 -4.25 2.52
C ASN A 73 -7.48 -5.04 2.20
N THR A 74 -7.98 -5.81 3.17
CA THR A 74 -9.21 -6.59 3.02
C THR A 74 -10.42 -5.67 2.84
N SER A 75 -10.49 -4.57 3.59
CA SER A 75 -11.53 -3.55 3.42
C SER A 75 -11.53 -2.96 2.02
N PHE A 76 -10.36 -2.61 1.48
CA PHE A 76 -10.24 -2.07 0.13
C PHE A 76 -10.73 -3.06 -0.94
N LEU A 77 -10.26 -4.32 -0.90
CA LEU A 77 -10.74 -5.37 -1.82
C LEU A 77 -12.25 -5.58 -1.70
N ASN A 78 -12.80 -5.56 -0.48
CA ASN A 78 -14.23 -5.71 -0.27
C ASN A 78 -15.02 -4.55 -0.87
N LYS A 79 -14.55 -3.30 -0.71
CA LYS A 79 -15.22 -2.14 -1.31
C LYS A 79 -15.21 -2.19 -2.84
N LEU A 80 -14.10 -2.58 -3.46
CA LEU A 80 -14.02 -2.74 -4.91
C LEU A 80 -15.01 -3.81 -5.43
N LYS A 81 -15.14 -4.94 -4.72
CA LYS A 81 -16.14 -5.98 -5.02
C LYS A 81 -17.58 -5.49 -4.82
N GLU A 82 -17.84 -4.76 -3.73
CA GLU A 82 -19.17 -4.19 -3.45
C GLU A 82 -19.62 -3.25 -4.58
N LYS A 83 -18.68 -2.50 -5.15
CA LYS A 83 -18.91 -1.55 -6.25
C LYS A 83 -18.74 -2.16 -7.65
N ASN A 84 -18.76 -3.49 -7.79
CA ASN A 84 -18.55 -4.18 -9.06
C ASN A 84 -19.52 -3.72 -10.17
N ALA A 85 -20.77 -3.42 -9.84
CA ALA A 85 -21.72 -2.89 -10.83
C ALA A 85 -21.23 -1.61 -11.53
N ASP A 86 -20.43 -0.79 -10.84
CA ASP A 86 -19.82 0.42 -11.40
C ASP A 86 -18.40 0.17 -11.94
N LEU A 87 -17.64 -0.71 -11.30
CA LEU A 87 -16.20 -0.87 -11.51
C LEU A 87 -15.80 -2.06 -12.38
N GLY A 88 -16.68 -3.05 -12.56
CA GLY A 88 -16.44 -4.25 -13.37
C GLY A 88 -17.25 -4.32 -14.65
N LYS A 89 -17.93 -3.24 -15.02
CA LYS A 89 -18.61 -3.10 -16.31
C LYS A 89 -17.64 -2.66 -17.40
N ASP A 90 -17.99 -2.92 -18.65
CA ASP A 90 -17.35 -2.22 -19.77
C ASP A 90 -17.63 -0.71 -19.68
N GLY A 91 -16.67 0.09 -20.13
CA GLY A 91 -16.85 1.53 -20.19
C GLY A 91 -16.81 2.25 -18.84
N VAL A 92 -16.10 1.72 -17.82
CA VAL A 92 -15.94 2.41 -16.52
C VAL A 92 -15.44 3.83 -16.72
N THR A 93 -16.20 4.79 -16.21
CA THR A 93 -15.92 6.22 -16.37
C THR A 93 -14.62 6.62 -15.68
N ASP A 94 -14.00 7.69 -16.14
CA ASP A 94 -12.80 8.24 -15.49
C ASP A 94 -13.10 8.66 -14.05
N GLU A 95 -14.30 9.20 -13.79
CA GLU A 95 -14.74 9.60 -12.46
C GLU A 95 -14.93 8.40 -11.53
N ASP A 96 -15.56 7.32 -11.99
CA ASP A 96 -15.73 6.11 -11.17
C ASP A 96 -14.39 5.45 -10.86
N ALA A 97 -13.47 5.42 -11.84
CA ALA A 97 -12.11 4.91 -11.62
C ALA A 97 -11.33 5.77 -10.61
N LYS A 98 -11.42 7.10 -10.72
CA LYS A 98 -10.78 8.03 -9.76
C LYS A 98 -11.31 7.83 -8.35
N LYS A 99 -12.64 7.72 -8.19
CA LYS A 99 -13.28 7.45 -6.89
C LYS A 99 -12.89 6.10 -6.28
N ALA A 100 -12.34 5.19 -7.07
CA ALA A 100 -11.84 3.90 -6.61
C ALA A 100 -10.35 3.93 -6.23
N ILE A 101 -9.49 4.57 -7.04
CA ILE A 101 -8.03 4.38 -6.91
C ILE A 101 -7.19 5.67 -6.90
N ASP A 102 -7.76 6.85 -7.19
CA ASP A 102 -7.00 8.10 -7.25
C ASP A 102 -6.97 8.82 -5.89
N ARG A 103 -6.15 8.30 -4.97
CA ARG A 103 -6.02 8.87 -3.62
C ARG A 103 -5.34 10.25 -3.56
N ILE A 104 -4.77 10.73 -4.66
CA ILE A 104 -4.10 12.02 -4.73
C ILE A 104 -5.05 13.07 -5.30
N GLY A 105 -5.67 12.79 -6.44
CA GLY A 105 -6.56 13.67 -7.18
C GLY A 105 -8.05 13.56 -6.82
N LYS A 106 -8.50 12.46 -6.19
CA LYS A 106 -9.90 12.24 -5.81
C LYS A 106 -10.04 11.58 -4.43
N LYS A 107 -9.72 12.32 -3.37
CA LYS A 107 -9.69 11.80 -1.98
C LYS A 107 -11.06 11.48 -1.37
N ASP A 108 -12.12 12.09 -1.89
CA ASP A 108 -13.50 12.03 -1.41
C ASP A 108 -14.36 10.99 -2.15
N GLY A 109 -13.73 10.07 -2.88
CA GLY A 109 -14.45 9.00 -3.58
C GLY A 109 -15.05 7.96 -2.66
N ASP A 110 -16.18 7.40 -3.10
CA ASP A 110 -16.98 6.42 -2.36
C ASP A 110 -16.83 4.99 -2.89
N LYS A 111 -15.91 4.78 -3.85
CA LYS A 111 -15.74 3.51 -4.57
C LYS A 111 -14.48 2.72 -4.22
N GLY A 112 -13.74 3.16 -3.20
CA GLY A 112 -12.55 2.45 -2.72
C GLY A 112 -11.40 3.37 -2.30
N VAL A 113 -11.39 4.63 -2.75
CA VAL A 113 -10.26 5.51 -2.49
C VAL A 113 -10.08 5.83 -0.99
N ALA A 114 -11.18 5.90 -0.23
CA ALA A 114 -11.13 6.05 1.22
C ALA A 114 -10.44 4.85 1.90
N GLU A 115 -10.74 3.62 1.47
CA GLU A 115 -10.08 2.41 1.93
C GLU A 115 -8.62 2.31 1.44
N LEU A 116 -8.33 2.77 0.22
CA LEU A 116 -6.96 2.85 -0.29
C LEU A 116 -6.10 3.83 0.52
N ILE A 117 -6.66 4.98 0.94
CA ILE A 117 -5.98 5.93 1.83
C ILE A 117 -5.65 5.24 3.16
N LYS A 118 -6.62 4.53 3.76
CA LYS A 118 -6.40 3.79 5.01
C LYS A 118 -5.34 2.70 4.85
N LEU A 119 -5.37 1.95 3.75
CA LEU A 119 -4.34 0.95 3.43
C LEU A 119 -2.96 1.59 3.30
N ASN A 120 -2.87 2.71 2.59
CA ASN A 120 -1.62 3.44 2.44
C ASN A 120 -1.08 3.89 3.79
N THR A 121 -1.91 4.49 4.65
CA THR A 121 -1.49 4.91 6.00
C THR A 121 -1.01 3.72 6.83
N ALA A 122 -1.75 2.61 6.86
CA ALA A 122 -1.38 1.42 7.62
C ALA A 122 -0.03 0.84 7.15
N ILE A 123 0.23 0.84 5.84
CA ILE A 123 1.51 0.40 5.27
C ILE A 123 2.64 1.38 5.60
N ASP A 124 2.40 2.70 5.53
CA ASP A 124 3.40 3.72 5.87
C ASP A 124 3.81 3.60 7.36
N GLU A 125 2.85 3.38 8.25
CA GLU A 125 3.12 3.12 9.67
C GLU A 125 3.89 1.82 9.90
N LEU A 126 3.55 0.74 9.19
CA LEU A 126 4.25 -0.55 9.27
C LEU A 126 5.72 -0.39 8.84
N VAL A 127 5.97 0.27 7.71
CA VAL A 127 7.32 0.53 7.20
C VAL A 127 8.09 1.41 8.19
N THR A 128 7.46 2.45 8.73
CA THR A 128 8.10 3.32 9.74
C THR A 128 8.53 2.52 10.98
N ALA A 129 7.65 1.67 11.51
CA ALA A 129 7.99 0.84 12.66
C ALA A 129 9.12 -0.16 12.35
N ALA A 130 9.14 -0.73 11.14
CA ALA A 130 10.20 -1.65 10.72
C ALA A 130 11.55 -0.94 10.61
N ASN A 131 11.58 0.26 10.01
CA ASN A 131 12.79 1.07 9.92
C ASN A 131 13.31 1.47 11.30
N ASN A 132 12.42 1.90 12.21
CA ASN A 132 12.81 2.24 13.58
C ASN A 132 13.43 1.04 14.32
N ALA A 133 12.93 -0.17 14.11
CA ALA A 133 13.50 -1.38 14.69
C ALA A 133 14.91 -1.67 14.16
N VAL A 134 15.13 -1.47 12.85
CA VAL A 134 16.46 -1.59 12.23
C VAL A 134 17.42 -0.54 12.78
N GLU A 135 16.99 0.72 12.85
CA GLU A 135 17.81 1.81 13.40
C GLU A 135 18.19 1.58 14.87
N ALA A 136 17.26 1.05 15.68
CA ALA A 136 17.53 0.72 17.07
C ALA A 136 18.61 -0.37 17.19
N ALA A 137 18.50 -1.44 16.40
CA ALA A 137 19.50 -2.52 16.38
C ALA A 137 20.89 -2.01 15.95
N ILE A 138 20.95 -1.13 14.94
CA ILE A 138 22.21 -0.50 14.52
C ILE A 138 22.80 0.36 15.64
N LYS A 139 21.98 1.15 16.34
CA LYS A 139 22.43 1.99 17.46
C LYS A 139 22.96 1.16 18.62
N GLU A 140 22.34 0.04 18.94
CA GLU A 140 22.80 -0.87 19.99
C GLU A 140 24.17 -1.47 19.64
N LEU A 141 24.37 -1.91 18.39
CA LEU A 141 25.64 -2.49 17.93
C LEU A 141 26.77 -1.47 17.80
N THR A 142 26.45 -0.19 17.60
CA THR A 142 27.43 0.89 17.41
C THR A 142 27.68 1.70 18.68
N ALA A 143 26.92 1.45 19.76
CA ALA A 143 27.17 2.06 21.05
C ALA A 143 28.53 1.59 21.62
N PRO A 144 29.35 2.49 22.19
CA PRO A 144 30.60 2.09 22.82
C PRO A 144 30.33 1.09 23.95
N VAL A 145 31.11 -0.01 23.97
CA VAL A 145 31.02 -1.00 25.04
C VAL A 145 31.30 -0.29 26.36
N LYS A 146 30.36 -0.37 27.29
CA LYS A 146 30.51 0.22 28.62
C LYS A 146 31.73 -0.42 29.27
N GLY A 147 32.84 0.33 29.34
CA GLY A 147 34.09 -0.17 29.93
C GLY A 147 33.82 -0.70 31.33
N GLU A 148 34.17 -1.96 31.59
CA GLU A 148 34.14 -2.52 32.93
C GLU A 148 35.01 -1.65 33.82
N LYS A 149 34.43 -1.11 34.90
CA LYS A 149 35.18 -0.37 35.90
C LYS A 149 36.16 -1.38 36.53
N PRO A 150 37.48 -1.15 36.50
CA PRO A 150 38.42 -2.07 37.12
C PRO A 150 38.08 -2.19 38.61
N SER A 151 37.95 -3.41 39.11
CA SER A 151 37.72 -3.69 40.53
C SER A 151 38.89 -3.10 41.33
N GLN A 152 38.64 -2.03 42.10
CA GLN A 152 39.62 -1.52 43.04
C GLN A 152 39.61 -2.43 44.26
N ASN A 153 40.47 -3.46 44.27
CA ASN A 153 40.88 -4.12 45.50
C ASN A 153 41.91 -3.22 46.19
N ASN A 154 41.53 -2.60 47.31
CA ASN A 154 42.45 -2.23 48.39
C ASN A 154 41.70 -2.06 49.71
#